data_AF-A0A2V1NQD5-F1
#
_entry.id   AF-A0A2V1NQD5-F1
#
_cell.length_a   1.000
_cell.length_b   1.000
_cell.length_c   1.000
_cell.angle_alpha   90.00
_cell.angle_beta   90.00
_cell.angle_gamma   90.00
#
_symmetry.space_group_name_H-M   'P 1'
#
loop_
_entity.id
_entity.type
_entity.pdbx_description
1 polymer ?
#
loop_
_entity_poly.entity_id
_entity_poly.type
_entity_poly.pdbx_seq_one_letter_code
_entity_poly.pdbx_strand_id
1 'polypeptide(L)' 'MPNGTSEKPEQPYPQDFIKPEIIGDCADCEAYVGEWFRRMVRKTENGELSNDYDPSAASDAAVLWKRHAAEAHSEVTP' A
#
# COMPACT_ATOMS: atom_id res chain seq x y z
N MET A 1 1.23 2.05 41.74
CA MET A 1 0.58 2.59 40.52
C MET A 1 1.27 1.92 39.33
N PRO A 2 0.69 0.91 38.66
CA PRO A 2 1.29 0.41 37.44
C PRO A 2 0.95 1.39 36.30
N ASN A 3 1.99 1.98 35.74
CA ASN A 3 1.93 2.71 34.47
C ASN A 3 1.51 1.70 33.39
N GLY A 4 0.28 1.81 32.91
CA GLY A 4 -0.20 1.09 31.74
C GLY A 4 0.47 1.65 30.51
N THR A 5 1.62 1.08 30.14
CA THR A 5 2.14 1.23 28.78
C THR A 5 1.13 0.53 27.88
N SER A 6 0.23 1.30 27.26
CA SER A 6 -0.64 0.82 26.18
C SER A 6 0.25 0.37 25.03
N GLU A 7 0.71 -0.86 25.10
CA GLU A 7 1.20 -1.63 23.96
C GLU A 7 -0.02 -1.81 23.05
N LYS A 8 -0.25 -0.83 22.17
CA LYS A 8 -1.23 -0.95 21.09
C LYS A 8 -0.90 -2.27 20.40
N PRO A 9 -1.81 -3.27 20.37
CA PRO A 9 -1.53 -4.51 19.69
C PRO A 9 -1.16 -4.15 18.26
N GLU A 10 0.04 -4.53 17.85
CA GLU A 10 0.43 -4.57 16.45
C GLU A 10 -0.54 -5.55 15.80
N GLN A 11 -1.71 -5.05 15.38
CA GLN A 11 -2.70 -5.89 14.72
C GLN A 11 -1.96 -6.59 13.58
N PRO A 12 -1.99 -7.94 13.53
CA PRO A 12 -1.32 -8.65 12.45
C PRO A 12 -1.83 -8.05 11.16
N TYR A 13 -0.88 -7.56 10.38
CA TYR A 13 -1.12 -6.93 9.11
C TYR A 13 -2.03 -7.86 8.28
N PRO A 14 -3.14 -7.38 7.69
CA PRO A 14 -4.09 -8.26 7.00
C PRO A 14 -3.34 -9.08 5.95
N GLN A 15 -3.52 -10.40 5.99
CA GLN A 15 -2.78 -11.33 5.12
C GLN A 15 -3.17 -11.21 3.64
N ASP A 16 -4.32 -10.60 3.34
CA ASP A 16 -4.81 -10.26 2.00
C ASP A 16 -4.44 -8.83 1.57
N PHE A 17 -3.19 -8.43 1.81
CA PHE A 17 -2.73 -7.12 1.37
C PHE A 17 -2.60 -7.11 -0.15
N ILE A 18 -3.46 -6.33 -0.82
CA ILE A 18 -3.41 -6.16 -2.28
C ILE A 18 -2.10 -5.45 -2.60
N LYS A 19 -1.20 -6.15 -3.29
CA LYS A 19 -0.02 -5.56 -3.91
C LYS A 19 -0.42 -5.13 -5.32
N PRO A 20 -0.51 -3.82 -5.62
CA PRO A 20 -0.83 -3.36 -6.95
C PRO A 20 0.32 -3.66 -7.92
N GLU A 21 -0.01 -3.81 -9.21
CA GLU A 21 0.93 -4.11 -10.29
C GLU A 21 0.81 -3.07 -11.42
N ILE A 22 1.91 -2.76 -12.09
CA ILE A 22 1.89 -1.83 -13.23
C ILE A 22 1.37 -2.60 -14.45
N ILE A 23 0.25 -2.14 -15.02
CA ILE A 23 -0.38 -2.77 -16.19
C ILE A 23 0.07 -2.02 -17.45
N GLY A 24 0.91 -2.65 -18.28
CA GLY A 24 1.45 -2.03 -19.49
C GLY A 24 2.25 -0.76 -19.19
N ASP A 25 2.06 0.29 -20.00
CA ASP A 25 2.65 1.62 -19.83
C ASP A 25 1.66 2.59 -19.14
N CYS A 26 0.85 2.08 -18.22
CA CYS A 26 -0.18 2.89 -17.55
C CYS A 26 0.42 3.76 -16.44
N ALA A 27 0.54 5.06 -16.73
CA ALA A 27 1.05 6.05 -15.78
C ALA A 27 0.24 6.13 -14.48
N ASP A 28 -1.08 5.94 -14.53
CA ASP A 28 -1.93 5.88 -13.33
C ASP A 28 -1.60 4.65 -12.48
N CYS A 29 -1.38 3.48 -13.09
CA CYS A 29 -0.92 2.30 -12.36
C CYS A 29 0.47 2.52 -11.74
N GLU A 30 1.40 3.16 -12.45
CA GLU A 30 2.71 3.53 -11.88
C GLU A 30 2.57 4.45 -10.66
N ALA A 31 1.67 5.42 -10.72
CA ALA A 31 1.42 6.33 -9.61
C ALA A 31 0.88 5.59 -8.37
N TYR A 32 -0.14 4.74 -8.53
CA TYR A 32 -0.70 3.98 -7.40
C TYR A 32 0.30 2.96 -6.82
N VAL A 33 1.06 2.27 -7.68
CA VAL A 33 2.09 1.31 -7.25
C VAL A 33 3.23 2.02 -6.55
N GLY A 34 3.66 3.17 -7.06
CA GLY A 34 4.70 4.00 -6.45
C GLY A 34 4.29 4.52 -5.07
N GLU A 35 3.04 5.00 -4.93
CA GLU A 35 2.52 5.42 -3.64
C GLU A 35 2.45 4.25 -2.66
N TRP A 36 1.88 3.12 -3.08
CA TRP A 36 1.84 1.90 -2.26
C TRP A 36 3.23 1.51 -1.76
N PHE A 37 4.23 1.48 -2.66
CA PHE A 37 5.59 1.09 -2.30
C PHE A 37 6.18 2.05 -1.28
N ARG A 38 6.10 3.36 -1.56
CA ARG A 38 6.58 4.42 -0.66
C ARG A 38 6.00 4.29 0.75
N ARG A 39 4.69 4.02 0.85
CA ARG A 39 3.98 3.88 2.12
C ARG A 39 4.25 2.56 2.84
N MET A 40 4.73 1.54 2.13
CA MET A 40 5.12 0.24 2.69
C MET A 40 6.59 0.17 3.11
N VAL A 41 7.44 1.09 2.65
CA VAL A 41 8.85 1.16 3.04
C VAL A 41 8.96 1.50 4.52
N ARG A 42 9.33 0.53 5.36
CA ARG A 42 9.56 0.73 6.81
C ARG A 42 10.87 1.44 7.12
N LYS A 43 11.89 1.23 6.29
CA LYS A 43 13.23 1.79 6.47
C LYS A 43 13.75 2.36 5.16
N THR A 44 14.36 3.54 5.21
CA THR A 44 15.04 4.15 4.08
C THR A 44 16.29 3.34 3.70
N GLU A 45 16.91 3.63 2.55
CA GLU A 45 18.19 3.02 2.15
C GLU A 45 19.30 3.20 3.19
N ASN A 46 19.23 4.28 3.98
CA ASN A 46 20.18 4.57 5.05
C ASN A 46 19.87 3.80 6.36
N GLY A 47 18.80 2.99 6.38
CA GLY A 47 18.39 2.19 7.54
C GLY A 47 17.54 2.94 8.58
N GLU A 48 17.24 4.22 8.35
CA GLU A 48 16.38 5.04 9.20
C GLU A 48 14.91 4.67 9.03
N LEU A 49 14.09 4.85 10.07
CA LEU A 49 12.64 4.65 9.95
C LEU A 49 12.06 5.65 8.95
N SER A 50 11.25 5.14 8.02
CA SER A 50 10.59 5.99 7.03
C SER A 50 9.46 6.78 7.70
N ASN A 51 9.48 8.11 7.55
CA ASN A 51 8.34 8.95 7.93
C ASN A 51 7.13 8.75 7.02
N ASP A 52 7.35 8.16 5.84
CA ASP A 52 6.30 7.87 4.88
C ASP A 52 5.62 6.52 5.12
N TYR A 53 6.10 5.70 6.08
CA TYR A 53 5.49 4.41 6.39
C TYR A 53 4.07 4.60 6.94
N ASP A 54 3.08 4.43 6.06
CA ASP A 54 1.67 4.54 6.40
C ASP A 54 0.89 3.38 5.74
N PRO A 55 0.73 2.27 6.45
CA PRO A 55 0.14 1.05 5.90
C PRO A 55 -1.34 1.20 5.49
N SER A 56 -2.05 2.11 6.15
CA SER A 56 -3.44 2.44 5.83
C SER A 56 -3.53 3.17 4.49
N ALA A 57 -2.68 4.18 4.23
CA ALA A 57 -2.62 4.85 2.94
C ALA A 57 -2.10 3.94 1.82
N ALA A 58 -1.18 3.01 2.11
CA ALA A 58 -0.80 1.99 1.14
C ALA A 58 -2.02 1.14 0.72
N SER A 59 -2.87 0.75 1.68
CA SER A 59 -4.11 0.01 1.39
C SER A 59 -5.06 0.81 0.52
N ASP A 60 -5.22 2.11 0.79
CA ASP A 60 -6.07 3.01 0.02
C ASP A 60 -5.60 3.11 -1.44
N ALA A 61 -4.29 3.31 -1.65
CA ALA A 61 -3.68 3.31 -2.98
C ALA A 61 -3.90 1.98 -3.73
N ALA A 62 -3.85 0.84 -3.03
CA ALA A 62 -4.14 -0.46 -3.64
C ALA A 62 -5.61 -0.62 -4.05
N VAL A 63 -6.56 -0.07 -3.27
CA VAL A 63 -7.98 -0.08 -3.60
C VAL A 63 -8.27 0.82 -4.82
N LEU A 64 -7.66 2.00 -4.86
CA LEU A 64 -7.75 2.91 -6.00
C LEU A 64 -7.14 2.29 -7.26
N TRP A 65 -5.98 1.64 -7.14
CA TRP A 65 -5.40 0.86 -8.22
C TRP A 65 -6.34 -0.23 -8.72
N LYS A 66 -6.93 -1.03 -7.81
CA LYS A 66 -7.81 -2.14 -8.18
C LYS A 66 -9.04 -1.64 -8.94
N ARG A 67 -9.60 -0.51 -8.50
CA ARG A 67 -10.70 0.16 -9.18
C ARG A 67 -10.27 0.66 -10.56
N HIS A 68 -9.15 1.35 -10.66
CA HIS A 68 -8.61 1.83 -11.93
C HIS A 68 -8.32 0.67 -12.90
N ALA A 69 -7.69 -0.40 -12.44
CA ALA A 69 -7.44 -1.60 -13.23
C ALA A 69 -8.74 -2.20 -13.78
N ALA A 70 -9.79 -2.24 -12.96
CA ALA A 70 -11.11 -2.72 -13.38
C ALA A 70 -11.86 -1.75 -14.31
N GLU A 71 -11.51 -0.47 -14.39
CA GLU A 71 -12.20 0.50 -15.26
C GLU A 71 -11.42 0.77 -16.56
N ALA A 72 -10.09 0.91 -16.47
CA ALA A 72 -9.20 1.30 -17.55
C ALA A 72 -8.52 0.12 -18.25
N HIS A 73 -8.39 -1.03 -17.58
CA HIS A 73 -7.75 -2.24 -18.12
C HIS A 73 -8.71 -3.42 -18.24
N SER A 74 -10.00 -3.23 -17.96
CA SER A 74 -11.05 -4.19 -18.27
C SER A 74 -11.42 -4.13 -19.75
N GLU A 75 -10.60 -4.69 -20.63
CA GLU A 75 -11.13 -5.19 -21.90
C GLU A 75 -10.82 -6.68 -22.06
N VAL A 76 -11.89 -7.43 -22.40
CA VAL A 76 -12.01 -8.88 -22.66
C VAL A 76 -12.28 -9.77 -21.44
N THR A 77 -13.54 -9.76 -20.97
CA THR A 77 -14.23 -11.05 -20.70
C THR A 77 -15.29 -11.20 -21.80
N PRO A 78 -15.20 -12.17 -22.73
CA PRO A 78 -16.31 -12.51 -23.62
C PRO A 78 -17.48 -13.13 -22.85
#